data_AF-A0A1F7QF39-F1
#
_entry.id   AF-A0A1F7QF39-F1
#
_cell.length_a   1.000
_cell.length_b   1.000
_cell.length_c   1.000
_cell.angle_alpha   90.00
_cell.angle_beta   90.00
_cell.angle_gamma   90.00
#
_symmetry.space_group_name_H-M   'P 1'
#
loop_
_entity.id
_entity.type
_entity.pdbx_description
1 polymer ?
#
loop_
_entity_poly.entity_id
_entity_poly.type
_entity_poly.pdbx_seq_one_letter_code
_entity_poly.pdbx_strand_id
1 'polypeptide(L)'
;MPDDLPVSFDTDPADRRLDRVLAYLGLLDDAAPLFRSGCRIPRAGVLLALPALVASDIFGIAREVYGSLGPAFYGLRTTLVALLLMALLRIKRPEGLKEHAPDDLGRLLGLDRAPEVKTLRRKLSRLAAVGRAPEFGRALARRRVAERGAAIGFLYVDGHVRVYHGERTLPKAHVARMRLSMPATTDYWVNDAAGDPLFVVTAEANAGLAKMLPPVLDEIRGLVGERRVTVVFDRGGYSPALFLRLITAGFDILTYRKGRVRRVPRSRFQPHTGIVDGRKVVFDLADQGVRLLGGKLRLRQVTRRSEDGHQTPILTSRRDLSAFDVASRMFARWRQENFFKYLREEYALDALVDYAVVPDDPTREVPNPRWRDLDTQLRQARAELARLATEYGAEAFVNPERARPTMRGFKIAQGKLGHQIRAALKRVTSLGAARAAVPKRVPVADVVEGEVIRLAPERKLLTNLIKMVAYQAESDLVRLVAPYYKRVEDEGRTLIQSALAGPADLVVTDTELRAVLAPLSSPHRTRALAALCAELDRAGTRFPGSRLRLRYAVASPG
;
A
#
# COMPACT_ATOMS: atom_id res chain seq x y z
N MET A 1 33.11 10.09 -4.63
CA MET A 1 34.41 9.41 -4.48
C MET A 1 34.31 8.10 -5.25
N PRO A 2 35.35 7.63 -5.96
CA PRO A 2 35.35 6.27 -6.45
C PRO A 2 35.49 5.37 -5.22
N ASP A 3 34.37 4.83 -4.76
CA ASP A 3 34.34 3.83 -3.69
C ASP A 3 35.31 2.70 -4.02
N ASP A 4 36.11 2.25 -3.06
CA ASP A 4 36.91 1.03 -3.17
C ASP A 4 36.00 -0.11 -3.59
N LEU A 5 36.04 -0.46 -4.86
CA LEU A 5 35.27 -1.57 -5.38
C LEU A 5 35.84 -2.85 -4.76
N PRO A 6 34.97 -3.78 -4.29
CA PRO A 6 35.45 -5.04 -3.76
C PRO A 6 36.22 -5.78 -4.86
N VAL A 7 37.34 -6.41 -4.47
CA VAL A 7 38.19 -7.20 -5.37
C VAL A 7 38.08 -8.66 -4.94
N SER A 8 37.83 -9.55 -5.90
CA SER A 8 37.90 -10.99 -5.70
C SER A 8 39.35 -11.44 -5.91
N PHE A 9 39.84 -12.31 -5.03
CA PHE A 9 41.13 -12.99 -5.26
C PHE A 9 40.95 -14.31 -6.00
N ASP A 10 39.72 -14.82 -6.11
CA ASP A 10 39.39 -15.93 -7.01
C ASP A 10 39.46 -15.45 -8.48
N THR A 11 40.01 -16.29 -9.36
CA THR A 11 40.08 -16.05 -10.82
C THR A 11 39.03 -16.83 -11.60
N ASP A 12 38.49 -17.92 -11.05
CA ASP A 12 37.41 -18.70 -11.66
C ASP A 12 36.05 -18.23 -11.12
N PRO A 13 35.16 -17.65 -11.95
CA PRO A 13 33.81 -17.27 -11.55
C PRO A 13 32.95 -18.43 -11.04
N ALA A 14 33.30 -19.68 -11.36
CA ALA A 14 32.62 -20.90 -10.95
C ALA A 14 33.12 -21.48 -9.62
N ASP A 15 34.29 -21.07 -9.15
CA ASP A 15 34.90 -21.54 -7.92
C ASP A 15 35.30 -20.35 -7.03
N ARG A 16 34.46 -20.07 -6.04
CA ARG A 16 34.61 -18.90 -5.15
C ARG A 16 35.07 -19.29 -3.75
N ARG A 17 35.95 -20.29 -3.67
CA ARG A 17 36.44 -20.85 -2.40
C ARG A 17 37.27 -19.86 -1.62
N LEU A 18 38.15 -19.09 -2.27
CA LEU A 18 39.04 -18.18 -1.55
C LEU A 18 38.22 -17.07 -0.88
N ASP A 19 37.27 -16.49 -1.61
CA ASP A 19 36.36 -15.49 -1.04
C ASP A 19 35.53 -16.04 0.12
N ARG A 20 35.10 -17.31 0.06
CA ARG A 20 34.41 -17.96 1.20
C ARG A 20 35.33 -18.13 2.41
N VAL A 21 36.60 -18.49 2.20
CA VAL A 21 37.60 -18.59 3.27
C VAL A 21 37.88 -17.21 3.88
N LEU A 22 38.06 -16.18 3.06
CA LEU A 22 38.26 -14.81 3.53
C LEU A 22 37.06 -14.31 4.34
N ALA A 23 35.84 -14.58 3.87
CA ALA A 23 34.63 -14.25 4.61
C ALA A 23 34.54 -14.99 5.96
N TYR A 24 34.94 -16.26 6.00
CA TYR A 24 34.98 -17.05 7.23
C TYR A 24 36.02 -16.52 8.23
N LEU A 25 37.19 -16.10 7.73
CA LEU A 25 38.28 -15.53 8.53
C LEU A 25 38.04 -14.08 8.97
N GLY A 26 36.94 -13.45 8.56
CA GLY A 26 36.64 -12.08 8.93
C GLY A 26 37.24 -11.01 8.01
N LEU A 27 37.80 -11.41 6.86
CA LEU A 27 38.60 -10.57 5.96
C LEU A 27 37.84 -10.09 4.71
N LEU A 28 36.58 -10.53 4.54
CA LEU A 28 35.74 -10.14 3.40
C LEU A 28 34.32 -9.84 3.88
N ASP A 29 33.84 -8.63 3.59
CA ASP A 29 32.51 -8.14 3.98
C ASP A 29 31.43 -8.38 2.92
N ASP A 30 31.82 -8.45 1.64
CA ASP A 30 30.94 -8.77 0.53
C ASP A 30 31.74 -9.25 -0.68
N ALA A 31 31.42 -10.44 -1.23
CA ALA A 31 32.13 -10.99 -2.37
C ALA A 31 31.94 -10.12 -3.63
N ALA A 32 33.03 -9.80 -4.31
CA ALA A 32 33.00 -8.99 -5.53
C ALA A 32 32.27 -9.75 -6.66
N PRO A 33 31.46 -9.09 -7.50
CA PRO A 33 30.89 -9.76 -8.67
C PRO A 33 32.01 -10.16 -9.65
N LEU A 34 32.11 -11.45 -9.95
CA LEU A 34 32.98 -12.04 -10.95
C LEU A 34 32.09 -12.85 -11.90
N PHE A 35 31.98 -12.41 -13.15
CA PHE A 35 31.09 -13.03 -14.15
C PHE A 35 31.87 -13.93 -15.11
N ARG A 36 31.20 -14.98 -15.60
CA ARG A 36 31.65 -15.78 -16.74
C ARG A 36 30.64 -15.75 -17.88
N SER A 37 31.14 -15.73 -19.11
CA SER A 37 30.32 -15.85 -20.30
C SER A 37 29.56 -17.18 -20.34
N GLY A 38 28.40 -17.19 -20.98
CA GLY A 38 27.64 -18.42 -21.22
C GLY A 38 26.31 -18.17 -21.90
N CYS A 39 25.82 -19.20 -22.56
CA CYS A 39 24.62 -19.10 -23.39
C CYS A 39 23.36 -19.48 -22.62
N ARG A 40 22.24 -18.82 -22.96
CA ARG A 40 20.87 -19.09 -22.52
C ARG A 40 20.73 -19.20 -21.00
N ILE A 41 21.39 -18.30 -20.27
CA ILE A 41 21.32 -18.26 -18.81
C ILE A 41 19.87 -18.00 -18.38
N PRO A 42 19.23 -18.92 -17.65
CA PRO A 42 17.84 -18.75 -17.26
C PRO A 42 17.62 -17.44 -16.50
N ARG A 43 16.58 -16.70 -16.87
CA ARG A 43 16.16 -15.46 -16.20
C ARG A 43 17.19 -14.32 -16.22
N ALA A 44 18.25 -14.41 -17.03
CA ALA A 44 19.24 -13.35 -17.14
C ALA A 44 18.69 -12.04 -17.75
N GLY A 45 17.49 -12.07 -18.35
CA GLY A 45 16.77 -10.86 -18.74
C GLY A 45 16.46 -9.93 -17.57
N VAL A 46 16.44 -10.41 -16.32
CA VAL A 46 16.22 -9.57 -15.12
C VAL A 46 17.25 -8.45 -14.97
N LEU A 47 18.43 -8.61 -15.58
CA LEU A 47 19.49 -7.60 -15.57
C LEU A 47 19.06 -6.28 -16.24
N LEU A 48 18.00 -6.28 -17.06
CA LEU A 48 17.38 -5.07 -17.60
C LEU A 48 16.90 -4.11 -16.51
N ALA A 49 16.58 -4.59 -15.32
CA ALA A 49 16.12 -3.76 -14.22
C ALA A 49 17.26 -3.05 -13.46
N LEU A 50 18.51 -3.47 -13.62
CA LEU A 50 19.63 -2.90 -12.86
C LEU A 50 19.81 -1.39 -13.06
N PRO A 51 19.68 -0.80 -14.28
CA PRO A 51 19.74 0.64 -14.46
C PRO A 51 18.75 1.39 -13.57
N ALA A 52 17.50 0.94 -13.51
CA ALA A 52 16.48 1.58 -12.65
C ALA A 52 16.77 1.36 -11.16
N LEU A 53 17.25 0.18 -10.77
CA LEU A 53 17.64 -0.11 -9.38
C LEU A 53 18.83 0.76 -8.93
N VAL A 54 19.84 0.93 -9.78
CA VAL A 54 21.00 1.79 -9.51
C VAL A 54 20.58 3.26 -9.46
N ALA A 55 19.72 3.71 -10.38
CA ALA A 55 19.21 5.08 -10.38
C ALA A 55 18.43 5.42 -9.10
N SER A 56 17.71 4.45 -8.53
CA SER A 56 16.98 4.62 -7.25
C SER A 56 17.89 4.82 -6.02
N ASP A 57 19.21 4.65 -6.20
CA ASP A 57 20.23 4.76 -5.16
C ASP A 57 20.01 3.83 -3.93
N ILE A 58 19.22 2.76 -4.10
CA ILE A 58 18.93 1.81 -3.02
C ILE A 58 20.20 1.23 -2.39
N PHE A 59 21.25 1.02 -3.18
CA PHE A 59 22.51 0.44 -2.71
C PHE A 59 23.35 1.45 -1.90
N GLY A 60 23.43 2.70 -2.35
CA GLY A 60 24.10 3.79 -1.63
C GLY A 60 23.39 4.08 -0.30
N ILE A 61 22.07 4.28 -0.37
CA ILE A 61 21.21 4.51 0.79
C ILE A 61 21.29 3.36 1.80
N ALA A 62 21.29 2.10 1.34
CA ALA A 62 21.42 0.98 2.25
C ALA A 62 22.79 0.93 2.93
N ARG A 63 23.87 1.25 2.22
CA ARG A 63 25.21 1.33 2.81
C ARG A 63 25.30 2.44 3.85
N GLU A 64 24.69 3.60 3.61
CA GLU A 64 24.64 4.68 4.60
C GLU A 64 23.85 4.30 5.86
N VAL A 65 22.72 3.60 5.69
CA VAL A 65 21.83 3.25 6.80
C VAL A 65 22.28 2.01 7.57
N TYR A 66 22.78 0.99 6.89
CA TYR A 66 23.14 -0.29 7.52
C TYR A 66 24.66 -0.51 7.62
N GLY A 67 25.48 0.25 6.90
CA GLY A 67 26.93 0.05 6.85
C GLY A 67 27.27 -1.29 6.19
N SER A 68 27.65 -2.26 7.03
CA SER A 68 28.03 -3.63 6.65
C SER A 68 27.18 -4.64 7.41
N LEU A 69 27.06 -5.87 6.87
CA LEU A 69 26.48 -7.00 7.59
C LEU A 69 27.52 -7.79 8.40
N GLY A 70 28.72 -7.21 8.52
CA GLY A 70 29.95 -7.85 8.96
C GLY A 70 30.48 -8.84 7.92
N PRO A 71 31.58 -9.53 8.26
CA PRO A 71 32.23 -10.46 7.33
C PRO A 71 31.29 -11.50 6.77
N ALA A 72 31.24 -11.57 5.45
CA ALA A 72 30.32 -12.40 4.71
C ALA A 72 30.69 -12.54 3.23
N PHE A 73 30.48 -13.75 2.71
CA PHE A 73 30.47 -13.97 1.26
C PHE A 73 29.29 -13.23 0.60
N TYR A 74 28.07 -13.40 1.16
CA TYR A 74 26.89 -12.63 0.77
C TYR A 74 26.75 -11.41 1.70
N GLY A 75 27.38 -10.28 1.35
CA GLY A 75 27.31 -9.05 2.13
C GLY A 75 26.04 -8.24 1.88
N LEU A 76 26.04 -6.97 2.29
CA LEU A 76 24.88 -6.09 2.20
C LEU A 76 24.41 -5.90 0.75
N ARG A 77 25.34 -5.54 -0.15
CA ARG A 77 25.02 -5.25 -1.55
C ARG A 77 24.51 -6.52 -2.23
N THR A 78 25.23 -7.64 -2.09
CA THR A 78 24.81 -8.91 -2.67
C THR A 78 23.45 -9.37 -2.17
N THR A 79 23.17 -9.20 -0.87
CA THR A 79 21.87 -9.52 -0.27
C THR A 79 20.75 -8.69 -0.91
N LEU A 80 20.96 -7.38 -1.10
CA LEU A 80 19.96 -6.50 -1.69
C LEU A 80 19.72 -6.80 -3.16
N VAL A 81 20.78 -7.00 -3.95
CA VAL A 81 20.65 -7.40 -5.35
C VAL A 81 19.84 -8.70 -5.43
N ALA A 82 20.19 -9.72 -4.63
CA ALA A 82 19.45 -10.98 -4.61
C ALA A 82 17.95 -10.78 -4.29
N LEU A 83 17.62 -10.00 -3.25
CA LEU A 83 16.23 -9.74 -2.87
C LEU A 83 15.44 -8.96 -3.93
N LEU A 84 16.07 -7.99 -4.60
CA LEU A 84 15.46 -7.21 -5.67
C LEU A 84 15.23 -8.05 -6.92
N LEU A 85 16.23 -8.82 -7.36
CA LEU A 85 16.09 -9.73 -8.50
C LEU A 85 15.04 -10.80 -8.22
N MET A 86 15.00 -11.35 -7.01
CA MET A 86 13.93 -12.27 -6.59
C MET A 86 12.54 -11.65 -6.71
N ALA A 87 12.36 -10.41 -6.23
CA ALA A 87 11.08 -9.71 -6.32
C ALA A 87 10.64 -9.49 -7.78
N LEU A 88 11.57 -9.06 -8.64
CA LEU A 88 11.36 -8.88 -10.08
C LEU A 88 11.06 -10.18 -10.82
N LEU A 89 11.67 -11.29 -10.40
CA LEU A 89 11.45 -12.64 -10.93
C LEU A 89 10.26 -13.38 -10.31
N ARG A 90 9.50 -12.71 -9.44
CA ARG A 90 8.35 -13.31 -8.73
C ARG A 90 8.73 -14.49 -7.84
N ILE A 91 9.98 -14.56 -7.40
CA ILE A 91 10.45 -15.41 -6.30
C ILE A 91 10.04 -14.70 -5.00
N LYS A 92 8.74 -14.79 -4.69
CA LYS A 92 8.00 -13.91 -3.76
C LYS A 92 8.52 -13.93 -2.31
N ARG A 93 9.24 -14.97 -1.91
CA ARG A 93 9.77 -15.19 -0.56
C ARG A 93 11.08 -15.99 -0.60
N PRO A 94 11.93 -15.93 0.45
CA PRO A 94 13.14 -16.75 0.53
C PRO A 94 12.90 -18.24 0.28
N GLU A 95 11.76 -18.80 0.69
CA GLU A 95 11.46 -20.22 0.52
C GLU A 95 11.34 -20.63 -0.95
N GLY A 96 10.95 -19.71 -1.83
CA GLY A 96 10.86 -19.96 -3.27
C GLY A 96 12.22 -20.26 -3.93
N LEU A 97 13.33 -19.94 -3.27
CA LEU A 97 14.67 -20.31 -3.76
C LEU A 97 14.87 -21.82 -3.88
N LYS A 98 14.09 -22.63 -3.16
CA LYS A 98 14.15 -24.10 -3.26
C LYS A 98 13.73 -24.63 -4.63
N GLU A 99 12.99 -23.84 -5.41
CA GLU A 99 12.47 -24.21 -6.73
C GLU A 99 13.39 -23.79 -7.88
N HIS A 100 14.59 -23.29 -7.55
CA HIS A 100 15.52 -22.74 -8.52
C HIS A 100 16.93 -23.26 -8.30
N ALA A 101 17.64 -23.55 -9.40
CA ALA A 101 19.04 -23.92 -9.34
C ALA A 101 19.86 -22.75 -8.74
N PRO A 102 20.59 -22.96 -7.63
CA PRO A 102 21.37 -21.91 -7.01
C PRO A 102 22.46 -21.35 -7.92
N ASP A 103 23.03 -22.18 -8.79
CA ASP A 103 24.12 -21.78 -9.69
C ASP A 103 23.59 -20.84 -10.78
N ASP A 104 22.41 -21.11 -11.36
CA ASP A 104 21.77 -20.24 -12.35
C ASP A 104 21.52 -18.83 -11.79
N LEU A 105 20.95 -18.74 -10.58
CA LEU A 105 20.73 -17.46 -9.92
C LEU A 105 22.04 -16.81 -9.47
N GLY A 106 23.06 -17.60 -9.11
CA GLY A 106 24.40 -17.12 -8.78
C GLY A 106 25.03 -16.36 -9.94
N ARG A 107 24.89 -16.87 -11.17
CA ARG A 107 25.37 -16.20 -12.38
C ARG A 107 24.77 -14.81 -12.59
N LEU A 108 23.56 -14.55 -12.10
CA LEU A 108 22.93 -13.23 -12.17
C LEU A 108 23.55 -12.22 -11.19
N LEU A 109 24.18 -12.72 -10.13
CA LEU A 109 24.84 -11.94 -9.09
C LEU A 109 26.34 -11.73 -9.35
N GLY A 110 26.90 -12.39 -10.37
CA GLY A 110 28.34 -12.49 -10.57
C GLY A 110 28.99 -13.38 -9.50
N LEU A 111 28.31 -14.45 -9.09
CA LEU A 111 28.79 -15.42 -8.12
C LEU A 111 28.68 -16.84 -8.69
N ASP A 112 29.39 -17.78 -8.09
CA ASP A 112 29.25 -19.22 -8.35
C ASP A 112 27.83 -19.71 -8.03
N ARG A 113 27.22 -19.14 -6.98
CA ARG A 113 25.95 -19.59 -6.42
C ARG A 113 25.17 -18.47 -5.72
N ALA A 114 23.85 -18.47 -5.86
CA ALA A 114 22.95 -17.60 -5.10
C ALA A 114 22.84 -18.01 -3.61
N PRO A 115 22.50 -17.07 -2.70
CA PRO A 115 22.26 -17.41 -1.30
C PRO A 115 21.04 -18.33 -1.16
N GLU A 116 21.15 -19.36 -0.33
CA GLU A 116 20.02 -20.25 -0.03
C GLU A 116 19.08 -19.66 1.03
N VAL A 117 17.91 -20.31 1.21
CA VAL A 117 16.84 -19.86 2.14
C VAL A 117 17.37 -19.50 3.53
N LYS A 118 18.20 -20.37 4.12
CA LYS A 118 18.77 -20.19 5.46
C LYS A 118 19.65 -18.95 5.53
N THR A 119 20.48 -18.76 4.52
CA THR A 119 21.40 -17.61 4.41
C THR A 119 20.61 -16.32 4.28
N LEU A 120 19.65 -16.27 3.35
CA LEU A 120 18.87 -15.06 3.11
C LEU A 120 18.00 -14.66 4.31
N ARG A 121 17.37 -15.63 4.98
CA ARG A 121 16.63 -15.38 6.24
C ARG A 121 17.54 -14.84 7.34
N ARG A 122 18.77 -15.35 7.49
CA ARG A 122 19.75 -14.83 8.45
C ARG A 122 20.15 -13.39 8.12
N LYS A 123 20.35 -13.06 6.83
CA LYS A 123 20.68 -11.71 6.38
C LYS A 123 19.55 -10.72 6.64
N LEU A 124 18.30 -11.09 6.32
CA LEU A 124 17.12 -10.31 6.68
C LEU A 124 16.97 -10.13 8.19
N SER A 125 17.32 -11.14 8.98
CA SER A 125 17.30 -11.05 10.45
C SER A 125 18.36 -10.08 10.97
N ARG A 126 19.57 -10.08 10.40
CA ARG A 126 20.63 -9.12 10.73
C ARG A 126 20.21 -7.69 10.39
N LEU A 127 19.68 -7.46 9.20
CA LEU A 127 19.16 -6.14 8.80
C LEU A 127 18.06 -5.65 9.74
N ALA A 128 17.11 -6.53 10.07
CA ALA A 128 16.02 -6.20 10.98
C ALA A 128 16.51 -5.94 12.42
N ALA A 129 17.58 -6.61 12.88
CA ALA A 129 18.13 -6.39 14.22
C ALA A 129 18.71 -4.97 14.38
N VAL A 130 19.06 -4.28 13.29
CA VAL A 130 19.54 -2.88 13.34
C VAL A 130 18.39 -1.90 13.64
N GLY A 131 17.14 -2.24 13.32
CA GLY A 131 15.97 -1.40 13.65
C GLY A 131 15.84 -0.11 12.82
N ARG A 132 16.46 -0.05 11.63
CA ARG A 132 16.55 1.16 10.78
C ARG A 132 15.70 1.10 9.50
N ALA A 133 14.76 0.15 9.37
CA ALA A 133 13.87 0.10 8.21
C ALA A 133 13.04 1.39 8.00
N PRO A 134 12.54 2.09 9.04
CA PRO A 134 11.89 3.39 8.86
C PRO A 134 12.83 4.45 8.28
N GLU A 135 14.07 4.51 8.74
CA GLU A 135 15.07 5.45 8.22
C GLU A 135 15.43 5.14 6.77
N PHE A 136 15.65 3.86 6.45
CA PHE A 136 15.85 3.40 5.08
C PHE A 136 14.69 3.81 4.17
N GLY A 137 13.45 3.63 4.63
CA GLY A 137 12.25 4.04 3.90
C GLY A 137 12.18 5.55 3.66
N ARG A 138 12.51 6.36 4.67
CA ARG A 138 12.57 7.83 4.55
C ARG A 138 13.66 8.28 3.58
N ALA A 139 14.85 7.69 3.64
CA ALA A 139 15.95 8.02 2.73
C ALA A 139 15.58 7.72 1.27
N LEU A 140 15.00 6.53 1.00
CA LEU A 140 14.45 6.19 -0.31
C LEU A 140 13.36 7.19 -0.77
N ALA A 141 12.47 7.60 0.13
CA ALA A 141 11.44 8.58 -0.19
C ALA A 141 12.03 9.97 -0.51
N ARG A 142 13.03 10.43 0.25
CA ARG A 142 13.74 11.71 -0.01
C ARG A 142 14.39 11.71 -1.39
N ARG A 143 15.07 10.61 -1.75
CA ARG A 143 15.69 10.43 -3.07
C ARG A 143 14.64 10.60 -4.18
N ARG A 144 13.50 9.92 -4.06
CA ARG A 144 12.39 10.03 -5.04
C ARG A 144 11.81 11.43 -5.12
N VAL A 145 11.64 12.11 -3.98
CA VAL A 145 11.15 13.51 -3.97
C VAL A 145 12.13 14.42 -4.71
N ALA A 146 13.44 14.24 -4.48
CA ALA A 146 14.47 15.01 -5.16
C ALA A 146 14.47 14.78 -6.68
N GLU A 147 14.34 13.52 -7.12
CA GLU A 147 14.30 13.15 -8.54
C GLU A 147 13.04 13.67 -9.26
N ARG A 148 11.87 13.59 -8.62
CA ARG A 148 10.58 13.95 -9.23
C ARG A 148 10.27 15.45 -9.14
N GLY A 149 11.03 16.20 -8.34
CA GLY A 149 10.96 17.66 -8.24
C GLY A 149 9.54 18.19 -7.97
N ALA A 150 9.17 19.27 -8.67
CA ALA A 150 7.87 19.96 -8.52
C ALA A 150 6.64 19.12 -8.93
N ALA A 151 6.83 17.91 -9.48
CA ALA A 151 5.71 17.04 -9.89
C ALA A 151 4.90 16.48 -8.69
N ILE A 152 5.44 16.57 -7.46
CA ILE A 152 4.77 16.10 -6.25
C ILE A 152 3.81 17.17 -5.70
N GLY A 153 2.70 17.38 -6.41
CA GLY A 153 1.62 18.28 -5.98
C GLY A 153 0.39 17.56 -5.44
N PHE A 154 0.21 16.27 -5.77
CA PHE A 154 -0.93 15.46 -5.37
C PHE A 154 -0.45 14.11 -4.83
N LEU A 155 -0.84 13.80 -3.60
CA LEU A 155 -0.48 12.56 -2.91
C LEU A 155 -1.73 11.81 -2.49
N TYR A 156 -1.77 10.54 -2.84
CA TYR A 156 -2.88 9.63 -2.62
C TYR A 156 -2.60 8.77 -1.40
N VAL A 157 -3.45 8.87 -0.38
CA VAL A 157 -3.32 8.11 0.86
C VAL A 157 -4.44 7.08 0.96
N ASP A 158 -4.06 5.83 1.22
CA ASP A 158 -5.01 4.76 1.51
C ASP A 158 -4.42 3.68 2.41
N GLY A 159 -5.30 3.00 3.14
CA GLY A 159 -4.97 1.92 4.06
C GLY A 159 -5.09 0.56 3.38
N HIS A 160 -4.04 -0.24 3.45
CA HIS A 160 -3.99 -1.61 2.97
C HIS A 160 -4.01 -2.59 4.16
N VAL A 161 -5.04 -3.44 4.22
CA VAL A 161 -5.22 -4.40 5.31
C VAL A 161 -4.58 -5.73 4.93
N ARG A 162 -3.56 -6.15 5.70
CA ARG A 162 -2.93 -7.47 5.62
C ARG A 162 -3.54 -8.39 6.67
N VAL A 163 -4.23 -9.43 6.20
CA VAL A 163 -4.87 -10.41 7.09
C VAL A 163 -3.81 -11.33 7.68
N TYR A 164 -3.90 -11.57 8.98
CA TYR A 164 -3.10 -12.56 9.68
C TYR A 164 -3.89 -13.86 9.81
N HIS A 165 -3.26 -14.96 9.37
CA HIS A 165 -3.85 -16.30 9.35
C HIS A 165 -3.18 -17.28 10.33
N GLY A 166 -2.29 -16.80 11.20
CA GLY A 166 -1.69 -17.64 12.24
C GLY A 166 -2.54 -17.69 13.51
N GLU A 167 -1.99 -18.30 14.56
CA GLU A 167 -2.72 -18.65 15.79
C GLU A 167 -2.70 -17.55 16.86
N ARG A 168 -1.91 -16.48 16.68
CA ARG A 168 -1.80 -15.39 17.67
C ARG A 168 -3.04 -14.50 17.71
N THR A 169 -3.43 -14.09 18.91
CA THR A 169 -4.48 -13.09 19.15
C THR A 169 -3.94 -11.70 18.84
N LEU A 170 -4.31 -11.15 17.68
CA LEU A 170 -3.91 -9.82 17.23
C LEU A 170 -5.11 -8.86 17.13
N PRO A 171 -4.86 -7.53 17.12
CA PRO A 171 -5.88 -6.55 16.80
C PRO A 171 -6.60 -6.88 15.48
N LYS A 172 -7.92 -6.76 15.49
CA LYS A 172 -8.75 -7.01 14.30
C LYS A 172 -8.91 -5.75 13.46
N ALA A 173 -8.92 -5.91 12.15
CA ALA A 173 -9.33 -4.87 11.19
C ALA A 173 -10.48 -5.38 10.32
N HIS A 174 -11.27 -4.46 9.77
CA HIS A 174 -12.31 -4.82 8.81
C HIS A 174 -11.69 -5.11 7.44
N VAL A 175 -11.85 -6.34 6.97
CA VAL A 175 -11.39 -6.79 5.65
C VAL A 175 -12.53 -6.57 4.65
N ALA A 176 -12.50 -5.43 3.96
CA ALA A 176 -13.58 -5.01 3.06
C ALA A 176 -13.96 -6.08 2.01
N ARG A 177 -12.96 -6.80 1.47
CA ARG A 177 -13.14 -7.88 0.49
C ARG A 177 -13.96 -9.06 1.03
N MET A 178 -13.75 -9.40 2.30
CA MET A 178 -14.45 -10.52 2.96
C MET A 178 -15.68 -10.05 3.74
N ARG A 179 -15.84 -8.72 3.94
CA ARG A 179 -16.86 -8.10 4.79
C ARG A 179 -16.83 -8.61 6.24
N LEU A 180 -15.67 -9.02 6.72
CA LEU A 180 -15.46 -9.59 8.06
C LEU A 180 -14.42 -8.79 8.86
N SER A 181 -14.48 -8.88 10.19
CA SER A 181 -13.42 -8.37 11.07
C SER A 181 -12.47 -9.50 11.44
N MET A 182 -11.22 -9.41 11.02
CA MET A 182 -10.22 -10.47 11.20
C MET A 182 -8.92 -9.91 11.80
N PRO A 183 -8.13 -10.74 12.50
CA PRO A 183 -6.77 -10.39 12.91
C PRO A 183 -5.98 -9.85 11.71
N ALA A 184 -5.46 -8.64 11.81
CA ALA A 184 -4.84 -7.97 10.67
C ALA A 184 -3.92 -6.83 11.09
N THR A 185 -3.11 -6.37 10.14
CA THR A 185 -2.33 -5.14 10.25
C THR A 185 -2.65 -4.23 9.08
N THR A 186 -2.94 -2.96 9.35
CA THR A 186 -3.16 -1.94 8.32
C THR A 186 -1.87 -1.16 8.06
N ASP A 187 -1.48 -1.03 6.78
CA ASP A 187 -0.43 -0.09 6.36
C ASP A 187 -1.02 1.04 5.55
N TYR A 188 -0.60 2.27 5.81
CA TYR A 188 -0.95 3.44 5.01
C TYR A 188 0.13 3.70 3.98
N TRP A 189 -0.25 3.60 2.71
CA TRP A 189 0.64 3.88 1.58
C TRP A 189 0.34 5.27 1.03
N VAL A 190 1.41 5.96 0.66
CA VAL A 190 1.34 7.24 -0.04
C VAL A 190 1.82 7.01 -1.47
N ASN A 191 0.98 7.33 -2.45
CA ASN A 191 1.31 7.24 -3.87
C ASN A 191 1.22 8.63 -4.53
N ASP A 192 1.94 8.85 -5.61
CA ASP A 192 1.79 10.06 -6.41
C ASP A 192 0.61 9.96 -7.41
N ALA A 193 0.43 10.98 -8.24
CA ALA A 193 -0.62 11.02 -9.26
C ALA A 193 -0.47 9.96 -10.37
N ALA A 194 0.74 9.44 -10.60
CA ALA A 194 0.96 8.33 -11.52
C ALA A 194 0.57 6.99 -10.90
N GLY A 195 0.42 6.92 -9.58
CA GLY A 195 0.16 5.70 -8.81
C GLY A 195 1.45 5.07 -8.27
N ASP A 196 2.60 5.71 -8.44
CA ASP A 196 3.87 5.21 -7.93
C ASP A 196 3.94 5.41 -6.41
N PRO A 197 4.37 4.39 -5.64
CA PRO A 197 4.47 4.51 -4.19
C PRO A 197 5.62 5.44 -3.78
N LEU A 198 5.43 6.27 -2.76
CA LEU A 198 6.44 7.16 -2.19
C LEU A 198 7.01 6.59 -0.89
N PHE A 199 6.14 6.23 0.05
CA PHE A 199 6.50 5.57 1.32
C PHE A 199 5.28 4.85 1.92
N VAL A 200 5.51 4.11 3.02
CA VAL A 200 4.50 3.36 3.76
C VAL A 200 4.68 3.52 5.27
N VAL A 201 3.57 3.63 6.00
CA VAL A 201 3.54 3.71 7.47
C VAL A 201 2.61 2.62 8.00
N THR A 202 3.10 1.72 8.86
CA THR A 202 2.25 0.72 9.52
C THR A 202 1.45 1.37 10.65
N ALA A 203 0.14 1.18 10.65
CA ALA A 203 -0.75 1.75 11.65
C ALA A 203 -0.62 1.02 12.99
N GLU A 204 -0.45 1.78 14.05
CA GLU A 204 -0.55 1.25 15.41
C GLU A 204 -1.99 0.81 15.68
N ALA A 205 -2.13 -0.46 16.07
CA ALA A 205 -3.40 -1.11 16.38
C ALA A 205 -4.54 -0.88 15.36
N ASN A 206 -4.21 -0.87 14.07
CA ASN A 206 -5.17 -0.66 12.98
C ASN A 206 -5.97 0.64 13.11
N ALA A 207 -5.34 1.71 13.62
CA ALA A 207 -5.93 3.03 13.64
C ALA A 207 -6.45 3.43 12.24
N GLY A 208 -7.68 3.93 12.18
CA GLY A 208 -8.33 4.29 10.91
C GLY A 208 -7.74 5.54 10.25
N LEU A 209 -8.06 5.76 8.98
CA LEU A 209 -7.40 6.76 8.13
C LEU A 209 -7.44 8.17 8.72
N ALA A 210 -8.57 8.61 9.31
CA ALA A 210 -8.65 9.92 9.94
C ALA A 210 -7.65 10.12 11.11
N LYS A 211 -7.29 9.05 11.83
CA LYS A 211 -6.25 9.09 12.88
C LYS A 211 -4.84 9.02 12.31
N MET A 212 -4.66 8.31 11.19
CA MET A 212 -3.36 8.11 10.56
C MET A 212 -2.97 9.22 9.59
N LEU A 213 -3.90 10.06 9.15
CA LEU A 213 -3.59 11.21 8.30
C LEU A 213 -2.55 12.15 8.94
N PRO A 214 -2.70 12.65 10.19
CA PRO A 214 -1.69 13.52 10.80
C PRO A 214 -0.24 12.97 10.75
N PRO A 215 0.08 11.78 11.29
CA PRO A 215 1.46 11.29 11.25
C PRO A 215 1.97 11.03 9.82
N VAL A 216 1.10 10.61 8.89
CA VAL A 216 1.46 10.46 7.47
C VAL A 216 1.79 11.82 6.84
N LEU A 217 1.05 12.87 7.19
CA LEU A 217 1.30 14.22 6.67
C LEU A 217 2.54 14.87 7.30
N ASP A 218 2.86 14.55 8.54
CA ASP A 218 4.10 14.99 9.18
C ASP A 218 5.32 14.40 8.43
N GLU A 219 5.29 13.11 8.08
CA GLU A 219 6.29 12.48 7.22
C GLU A 219 6.35 13.14 5.84
N ILE A 220 5.19 13.43 5.22
CA ILE A 220 5.16 14.17 3.94
C ILE A 220 5.83 15.54 4.08
N ARG A 221 5.52 16.31 5.14
CA ARG A 221 6.10 17.64 5.37
C ARG A 221 7.62 17.55 5.51
N GLY A 222 8.12 16.55 6.24
CA GLY A 222 9.56 16.28 6.38
C GLY A 222 10.25 15.91 5.06
N LEU A 223 9.52 15.37 4.08
CA LEU A 223 10.05 15.01 2.76
C LEU A 223 9.97 16.17 1.74
N VAL A 224 8.88 16.91 1.73
CA VAL A 224 8.58 17.90 0.68
C VAL A 224 8.83 19.35 1.11
N GLY A 225 9.07 19.63 2.39
CA GLY A 225 9.21 20.98 2.94
C GLY A 225 7.93 21.79 2.79
N GLU A 226 8.02 23.12 2.65
CA GLU A 226 6.88 24.04 2.54
C GLU A 226 6.13 24.00 1.20
N ARG A 227 6.43 23.02 0.33
CA ARG A 227 5.74 22.86 -0.95
C ARG A 227 4.23 22.65 -0.71
N ARG A 228 3.42 23.26 -1.57
CA ARG A 228 1.97 23.11 -1.56
C ARG A 228 1.60 21.71 -2.02
N VAL A 229 1.04 20.91 -1.12
CA VAL A 229 0.64 19.52 -1.39
C VAL A 229 -0.86 19.35 -1.18
N THR A 230 -1.52 18.69 -2.13
CA THR A 230 -2.90 18.24 -2.00
C THR A 230 -2.95 16.76 -1.67
N VAL A 231 -3.58 16.45 -0.55
CA VAL A 231 -3.75 15.07 -0.06
C VAL A 231 -5.11 14.56 -0.50
N VAL A 232 -5.09 13.47 -1.26
CA VAL A 232 -6.28 12.79 -1.78
C VAL A 232 -6.53 11.54 -0.96
N PHE A 233 -7.68 11.44 -0.29
CA PHE A 233 -8.00 10.32 0.61
C PHE A 233 -9.49 9.91 0.51
N ASP A 234 -9.80 8.69 0.96
CA ASP A 234 -11.14 8.11 0.87
C ASP A 234 -12.10 8.61 1.98
N ARG A 235 -13.31 8.02 2.03
CA ARG A 235 -14.32 8.36 3.06
C ARG A 235 -13.89 7.97 4.47
N GLY A 236 -12.91 7.08 4.64
CA GLY A 236 -12.31 6.71 5.92
C GLY A 236 -11.60 7.88 6.60
N GLY A 237 -11.10 8.84 5.84
CA GLY A 237 -10.47 10.07 6.34
C GLY A 237 -11.45 11.19 6.70
N TYR A 238 -12.77 11.00 6.52
CA TYR A 238 -13.75 12.07 6.67
C TYR A 238 -13.90 12.56 8.12
N SER A 239 -13.37 13.76 8.40
CA SER A 239 -13.56 14.48 9.66
C SER A 239 -13.42 15.99 9.42
N PRO A 240 -14.51 16.78 9.47
CA PRO A 240 -14.42 18.23 9.26
C PRO A 240 -13.47 18.95 10.23
N ALA A 241 -13.37 18.49 11.48
CA ALA A 241 -12.41 19.05 12.44
C ALA A 241 -10.95 18.76 12.03
N LEU A 242 -10.69 17.56 11.51
CA LEU A 242 -9.38 17.23 10.96
C LEU A 242 -9.08 18.08 9.72
N PHE A 243 -10.03 18.25 8.81
CA PHE A 243 -9.84 19.05 7.59
C PHE A 243 -9.36 20.47 7.91
N LEU A 244 -9.99 21.11 8.90
CA LEU A 244 -9.56 22.44 9.36
C LEU A 244 -8.10 22.42 9.82
N ARG A 245 -7.70 21.45 10.65
CA ARG A 245 -6.31 21.29 11.12
C ARG A 245 -5.34 21.08 9.96
N LEU A 246 -5.66 20.23 8.99
CA LEU A 246 -4.78 19.94 7.85
C LEU A 246 -4.58 21.17 6.97
N ILE A 247 -5.65 21.92 6.72
CA ILE A 247 -5.60 23.16 5.93
C ILE A 247 -4.80 24.24 6.66
N THR A 248 -4.98 24.38 7.98
CA THR A 248 -4.17 25.28 8.80
C THR A 248 -2.69 24.89 8.80
N ALA A 249 -2.37 23.61 8.69
CA ALA A 249 -1.00 23.11 8.54
C ALA A 249 -0.44 23.21 7.10
N GLY A 250 -1.12 23.96 6.21
CA GLY A 250 -0.65 24.23 4.85
C GLY A 250 -0.85 23.08 3.85
N PHE A 251 -1.72 22.12 4.15
CA PHE A 251 -2.11 21.07 3.21
C PHE A 251 -3.45 21.39 2.55
N ASP A 252 -3.54 21.11 1.25
CA ASP A 252 -4.81 21.05 0.57
C ASP A 252 -5.42 19.65 0.69
N ILE A 253 -6.74 19.55 0.64
CA ILE A 253 -7.46 18.26 0.74
C ILE A 253 -8.34 17.99 -0.46
N LEU A 254 -8.51 16.71 -0.78
CA LEU A 254 -9.48 16.20 -1.74
C LEU A 254 -10.04 14.86 -1.21
N THR A 255 -11.34 14.81 -0.94
CA THR A 255 -11.97 13.61 -0.34
C THR A 255 -13.44 13.51 -0.70
N TYR A 256 -14.00 12.31 -0.65
CA TYR A 256 -15.45 12.14 -0.72
C TYR A 256 -16.15 12.69 0.54
N ARG A 257 -17.35 13.25 0.36
CA ARG A 257 -18.22 13.65 1.48
C ARG A 257 -18.91 12.42 2.07
N LYS A 258 -18.86 12.26 3.40
CA LYS A 258 -19.54 11.20 4.16
C LYS A 258 -20.71 11.76 4.98
N GLY A 259 -21.74 10.94 5.17
CA GLY A 259 -22.92 11.27 5.98
C GLY A 259 -24.13 11.65 5.13
N ARG A 260 -25.18 12.17 5.79
CA ARG A 260 -26.38 12.66 5.08
C ARG A 260 -26.05 13.94 4.32
N VAL A 261 -26.18 13.89 3.00
CA VAL A 261 -25.95 15.03 2.10
C VAL A 261 -27.25 15.29 1.36
N ARG A 262 -27.74 16.52 1.40
CA ARG A 262 -28.89 16.93 0.57
C ARG A 262 -28.51 16.76 -0.90
N ARG A 263 -29.35 16.07 -1.67
CA ARG A 263 -29.17 15.93 -3.11
C ARG A 263 -29.15 17.31 -3.78
N VAL A 264 -28.23 17.48 -4.72
CA VAL A 264 -28.14 18.67 -5.55
C VAL A 264 -29.24 18.58 -6.63
N PRO A 265 -29.99 19.66 -6.92
CA PRO A 265 -30.99 19.66 -7.99
C PRO A 265 -30.36 19.40 -9.37
N ARG A 266 -31.06 18.67 -10.24
CA ARG A 266 -30.58 18.34 -11.60
C ARG A 266 -30.20 19.59 -12.41
N SER A 267 -30.92 20.69 -12.25
CA SER A 267 -30.67 21.96 -12.94
C SER A 267 -29.32 22.61 -12.64
N ARG A 268 -28.60 22.15 -11.61
CA ARG A 268 -27.25 22.66 -11.28
C ARG A 268 -26.11 21.87 -11.90
N PHE A 269 -26.41 20.77 -12.59
CA PHE A 269 -25.40 19.94 -13.22
C PHE A 269 -25.17 20.40 -14.67
N GLN A 270 -23.91 20.42 -15.07
CA GLN A 270 -23.49 20.78 -16.42
C GLN A 270 -22.42 19.80 -16.92
N PRO A 271 -22.38 19.49 -18.23
CA PRO A 271 -21.35 18.65 -18.80
C PRO A 271 -20.00 19.37 -18.78
N HIS A 272 -18.99 18.72 -18.20
CA HIS A 272 -17.60 19.16 -18.19
C HIS A 272 -16.77 18.14 -18.94
N THR A 273 -16.00 18.61 -19.92
CA THR A 273 -15.20 17.75 -20.80
C THR A 273 -13.71 17.97 -20.53
N GLY A 274 -12.94 16.90 -20.56
CA GLY A 274 -11.48 16.97 -20.50
C GLY A 274 -10.83 15.66 -20.93
N ILE A 275 -9.52 15.55 -20.77
CA ILE A 275 -8.74 14.38 -21.17
C ILE A 275 -8.22 13.66 -19.92
N VAL A 276 -8.44 12.35 -19.87
CA VAL A 276 -7.88 11.45 -18.85
C VAL A 276 -7.24 10.29 -19.57
N ASP A 277 -5.94 10.07 -19.34
CA ASP A 277 -5.17 8.97 -19.97
C ASP A 277 -5.29 8.94 -21.49
N GLY A 278 -5.17 10.12 -22.11
CA GLY A 278 -5.28 10.31 -23.56
C GLY A 278 -6.70 10.17 -24.11
N ARG A 279 -7.71 9.90 -23.27
CA ARG A 279 -9.11 9.71 -23.69
C ARG A 279 -9.96 10.90 -23.30
N LYS A 280 -10.85 11.33 -24.19
CA LYS A 280 -11.86 12.35 -23.91
C LYS A 280 -12.91 11.79 -22.95
N VAL A 281 -13.10 12.45 -21.81
CA VAL A 281 -14.06 12.07 -20.77
C VAL A 281 -15.00 13.24 -20.52
N VAL A 282 -16.29 12.94 -20.34
CA VAL A 282 -17.32 13.91 -20.00
C VAL A 282 -17.90 13.56 -18.63
N PHE A 283 -17.98 14.53 -17.73
CA PHE A 283 -18.63 14.40 -16.43
C PHE A 283 -19.80 15.38 -16.30
N ASP A 284 -20.94 14.91 -15.81
CA ASP A 284 -22.06 15.77 -15.39
C ASP A 284 -21.78 16.26 -13.96
N LEU A 285 -21.38 17.53 -13.80
CA LEU A 285 -20.87 18.07 -12.53
C LEU A 285 -21.68 19.28 -12.06
N ALA A 286 -21.90 19.35 -10.75
CA ALA A 286 -22.37 20.55 -10.06
C ALA A 286 -21.30 21.05 -9.10
N ASP A 287 -20.99 22.34 -9.13
CA ASP A 287 -19.95 22.96 -8.32
C ASP A 287 -20.54 24.03 -7.39
N GLN A 288 -20.24 23.94 -6.09
CA GLN A 288 -20.80 24.85 -5.10
C GLN A 288 -19.91 25.00 -3.85
N GLY A 289 -20.02 26.13 -3.16
CA GLY A 289 -19.45 26.30 -1.84
C GLY A 289 -20.23 25.54 -0.76
N VAL A 290 -19.53 25.00 0.24
CA VAL A 290 -20.15 24.39 1.41
C VAL A 290 -19.54 24.90 2.71
N ARG A 291 -20.37 24.98 3.74
CA ARG A 291 -19.99 25.40 5.10
C ARG A 291 -20.15 24.22 6.05
N LEU A 292 -19.09 23.88 6.76
CA LEU A 292 -19.05 22.83 7.77
C LEU A 292 -18.70 23.44 9.14
N LEU A 293 -18.91 22.69 10.22
CA LEU A 293 -18.61 23.12 11.60
C LEU A 293 -19.24 24.47 11.96
N GLY A 294 -20.53 24.66 11.65
CA GLY A 294 -21.23 25.92 11.92
C GLY A 294 -20.69 27.12 11.12
N GLY A 295 -19.99 26.88 10.01
CA GLY A 295 -19.43 27.95 9.17
C GLY A 295 -17.94 28.22 9.34
N LYS A 296 -17.30 27.63 10.36
CA LYS A 296 -15.87 27.76 10.63
C LYS A 296 -15.00 27.18 9.51
N LEU A 297 -15.49 26.16 8.81
CA LEU A 297 -14.79 25.54 7.69
C LEU A 297 -15.57 25.76 6.39
N ARG A 298 -14.95 26.49 5.45
CA ARG A 298 -15.52 26.75 4.11
C ARG A 298 -14.75 25.94 3.07
N LEU A 299 -15.43 24.96 2.46
CA LEU A 299 -14.86 24.14 1.39
C LEU A 299 -15.61 24.36 0.09
N ARG A 300 -15.08 23.80 -0.99
CA ARG A 300 -15.76 23.61 -2.26
C ARG A 300 -16.27 22.18 -2.34
N GLN A 301 -17.46 22.00 -2.92
CA GLN A 301 -18.00 20.70 -3.24
C GLN A 301 -18.26 20.59 -4.74
N VAL A 302 -17.60 19.65 -5.38
CA VAL A 302 -17.91 19.22 -6.74
C VAL A 302 -18.67 17.90 -6.65
N THR A 303 -19.91 17.86 -7.13
CA THR A 303 -20.73 16.66 -7.16
C THR A 303 -20.77 16.12 -8.57
N ARG A 304 -20.33 14.87 -8.78
CA ARG A 304 -20.62 14.15 -10.02
C ARG A 304 -21.99 13.49 -9.94
N ARG A 305 -22.76 13.58 -11.02
CA ARG A 305 -23.95 12.77 -11.25
C ARG A 305 -23.66 11.70 -12.31
N SER A 306 -24.05 10.45 -12.03
CA SER A 306 -24.05 9.36 -13.02
C SER A 306 -25.40 9.28 -13.74
N GLU A 307 -25.44 8.48 -14.80
CA GLU A 307 -26.62 8.28 -15.64
C GLU A 307 -27.84 7.75 -14.84
N ASP A 308 -27.60 6.84 -13.90
CA ASP A 308 -28.58 6.32 -12.93
C ASP A 308 -29.05 7.37 -11.89
N GLY A 309 -28.51 8.59 -11.94
CA GLY A 309 -28.82 9.67 -11.02
C GLY A 309 -28.13 9.58 -9.67
N HIS A 310 -27.22 8.63 -9.45
CA HIS A 310 -26.37 8.60 -8.26
C HIS A 310 -25.48 9.85 -8.21
N GLN A 311 -25.32 10.43 -7.02
CA GLN A 311 -24.54 11.63 -6.80
C GLN A 311 -23.33 11.32 -5.91
N THR A 312 -22.13 11.60 -6.43
CA THR A 312 -20.87 11.46 -5.71
C THR A 312 -20.34 12.85 -5.32
N PRO A 313 -20.61 13.32 -4.09
CA PRO A 313 -20.08 14.59 -3.60
C PRO A 313 -18.61 14.47 -3.20
N ILE A 314 -17.78 15.35 -3.78
CA ILE A 314 -16.34 15.47 -3.53
C ILE A 314 -16.10 16.81 -2.85
N LEU A 315 -15.34 16.83 -1.76
CA LEU A 315 -14.92 18.02 -1.05
C LEU A 315 -13.47 18.35 -1.35
N THR A 316 -13.18 19.63 -1.49
CA THR A 316 -11.82 20.13 -1.61
C THR A 316 -11.63 21.52 -1.01
N SER A 317 -10.40 21.81 -0.58
CA SER A 317 -9.93 23.16 -0.28
C SER A 317 -9.47 23.91 -1.55
N ARG A 318 -9.15 23.20 -2.63
CA ARG A 318 -8.62 23.75 -3.89
C ARG A 318 -9.68 24.57 -4.63
N ARG A 319 -9.48 25.89 -4.66
CA ARG A 319 -10.33 26.84 -5.42
C ARG A 319 -9.83 27.08 -6.84
N ASP A 320 -8.55 26.83 -7.07
CA ASP A 320 -7.82 27.07 -8.30
C ASP A 320 -8.03 25.98 -9.38
N LEU A 321 -8.48 24.79 -8.99
CA LEU A 321 -8.71 23.68 -9.92
C LEU A 321 -10.04 23.83 -10.67
N SER A 322 -10.13 23.34 -11.91
CA SER A 322 -11.42 23.21 -12.58
C SER A 322 -12.29 22.15 -11.89
N ALA A 323 -13.62 22.21 -12.06
CA ALA A 323 -14.50 21.16 -11.53
C ALA A 323 -14.16 19.78 -12.14
N PHE A 324 -13.76 19.77 -13.42
CA PHE A 324 -13.28 18.58 -14.10
C PHE A 324 -12.03 17.99 -13.41
N ASP A 325 -11.03 18.80 -13.08
CA ASP A 325 -9.80 18.33 -12.43
C ASP A 325 -10.05 17.78 -11.03
N VAL A 326 -10.95 18.41 -10.26
CA VAL A 326 -11.35 17.92 -8.95
C VAL A 326 -11.98 16.53 -9.08
N ALA A 327 -12.89 16.34 -10.04
CA ALA A 327 -13.54 15.07 -10.29
C ALA A 327 -12.55 14.02 -10.81
N SER A 328 -11.79 14.32 -11.86
CA SER A 328 -10.86 13.39 -12.51
C SER A 328 -9.81 12.87 -11.54
N ARG A 329 -9.20 13.75 -10.74
CA ARG A 329 -8.20 13.36 -9.73
C ARG A 329 -8.77 12.51 -8.62
N MET A 330 -10.00 12.80 -8.18
CA MET A 330 -10.67 12.00 -7.17
C MET A 330 -11.01 10.60 -7.69
N PHE A 331 -11.46 10.49 -8.95
CA PHE A 331 -11.69 9.19 -9.56
C PHE A 331 -10.39 8.43 -9.80
N ALA A 332 -9.30 9.09 -10.17
CA ALA A 332 -7.97 8.47 -10.38
C ALA A 332 -7.40 7.74 -9.15
N ARG A 333 -8.03 7.84 -7.96
CA ARG A 333 -7.72 6.99 -6.79
C ARG A 333 -7.68 5.49 -7.10
N TRP A 334 -8.44 5.01 -8.08
CA TRP A 334 -8.44 3.59 -8.47
C TRP A 334 -7.03 3.07 -8.84
N ARG A 335 -6.10 3.96 -9.25
CA ARG A 335 -4.70 3.60 -9.49
C ARG A 335 -4.02 3.02 -8.26
N GLN A 336 -4.33 3.54 -7.08
CA GLN A 336 -3.77 3.02 -5.82
C GLN A 336 -4.35 1.64 -5.48
N GLU A 337 -5.62 1.41 -5.78
CA GLU A 337 -6.24 0.07 -5.66
C GLU A 337 -5.57 -0.93 -6.62
N ASN A 338 -5.29 -0.51 -7.86
CA ASN A 338 -4.55 -1.31 -8.82
C ASN A 338 -3.13 -1.61 -8.37
N PHE A 339 -2.44 -0.63 -7.78
CA PHE A 339 -1.14 -0.84 -7.15
C PHE A 339 -1.21 -1.94 -6.09
N PHE A 340 -2.19 -1.90 -5.17
CA PHE A 340 -2.34 -2.95 -4.15
C PHE A 340 -2.70 -4.31 -4.76
N LYS A 341 -3.61 -4.34 -5.73
CA LYS A 341 -3.99 -5.58 -6.43
C LYS A 341 -2.75 -6.23 -7.04
N TYR A 342 -2.00 -5.43 -7.81
CA TYR A 342 -0.80 -5.87 -8.50
C TYR A 342 0.29 -6.34 -7.54
N LEU A 343 0.63 -5.56 -6.50
CA LEU A 343 1.64 -5.97 -5.52
C LEU A 343 1.23 -7.21 -4.71
N ARG A 344 -0.06 -7.41 -4.47
CA ARG A 344 -0.55 -8.62 -3.80
C ARG A 344 -0.36 -9.85 -4.68
N GLU A 345 -0.76 -9.77 -5.94
CA GLU A 345 -0.73 -10.89 -6.90
C GLU A 345 0.71 -11.21 -7.32
N GLU A 346 1.47 -10.19 -7.68
CA GLU A 346 2.81 -10.32 -8.28
C GLU A 346 3.94 -10.32 -7.24
N TYR A 347 3.84 -9.50 -6.20
CA TYR A 347 4.93 -9.33 -5.22
C TYR A 347 4.63 -10.00 -3.87
N ALA A 348 3.48 -10.66 -3.71
CA ALA A 348 3.01 -11.22 -2.45
C ALA A 348 3.09 -10.22 -1.28
N LEU A 349 2.53 -9.02 -1.48
CA LEU A 349 2.52 -7.97 -0.47
C LEU A 349 1.84 -8.40 0.84
N ASP A 350 0.85 -9.30 0.78
CA ASP A 350 0.10 -9.78 1.95
C ASP A 350 0.82 -10.92 2.69
N ALA A 351 1.94 -11.42 2.13
CA ALA A 351 2.70 -12.49 2.74
C ALA A 351 3.22 -12.11 4.13
N LEU A 352 3.01 -13.02 5.07
CA LEU A 352 3.72 -13.04 6.33
C LEU A 352 5.21 -13.31 6.06
N VAL A 353 6.07 -12.49 6.67
CA VAL A 353 7.53 -12.54 6.46
C VAL A 353 8.19 -13.29 7.61
N ASP A 354 7.63 -13.17 8.81
CA ASP A 354 7.96 -13.98 9.98
C ASP A 354 6.80 -13.99 10.98
N TYR A 355 6.98 -14.78 12.05
CA TYR A 355 6.01 -14.93 13.13
C TYR A 355 6.41 -14.15 14.38
N ALA A 356 7.38 -13.23 14.27
CA ALA A 356 7.85 -12.48 15.43
C ALA A 356 6.76 -11.51 15.91
N VAL A 357 6.64 -11.38 17.21
CA VAL A 357 5.70 -10.47 17.88
C VAL A 357 6.46 -9.58 18.84
N VAL A 358 5.89 -8.41 19.10
CA VAL A 358 6.37 -7.45 20.10
C VAL A 358 5.19 -7.01 20.97
N PRO A 359 5.45 -6.54 22.21
CA PRO A 359 4.41 -5.92 23.02
C PRO A 359 3.72 -4.77 22.28
N ASP A 360 2.41 -4.66 22.46
CA ASP A 360 1.58 -3.53 22.01
C ASP A 360 1.05 -2.78 23.24
N ASP A 361 0.51 -1.57 23.06
CA ASP A 361 0.06 -0.72 24.18
C ASP A 361 -1.14 -1.36 24.92
N PRO A 362 -0.98 -1.79 26.19
CA PRO A 362 -2.05 -2.42 26.96
C PRO A 362 -3.12 -1.42 27.43
N THR A 363 -2.78 -0.13 27.48
CA THR A 363 -3.68 0.95 27.92
C THR A 363 -4.56 1.48 26.79
N ARG A 364 -4.28 1.07 25.55
CA ARG A 364 -5.02 1.49 24.37
C ARG A 364 -6.52 1.19 24.49
N GLU A 365 -7.31 2.23 24.31
CA GLU A 365 -8.77 2.11 24.40
C GLU A 365 -9.39 1.30 23.26
N VAL A 366 -10.15 0.27 23.62
CA VAL A 366 -11.00 -0.53 22.72
C VAL A 366 -12.48 -0.38 23.05
N PRO A 367 -13.40 -0.62 22.08
CA PRO A 367 -14.82 -0.66 22.37
C PRO A 367 -15.14 -1.75 23.40
N ASN A 368 -15.87 -1.39 24.46
CA ASN A 368 -16.24 -2.32 25.52
C ASN A 368 -17.29 -3.34 25.03
N PRO A 369 -17.02 -4.66 25.03
CA PRO A 369 -17.98 -5.69 24.63
C PRO A 369 -19.28 -5.63 25.44
N ARG A 370 -19.18 -5.50 26.78
CA ARG A 370 -20.33 -5.40 27.68
C ARG A 370 -21.22 -4.20 27.35
N TRP A 371 -20.61 -3.06 26.99
CA TRP A 371 -21.36 -1.90 26.54
C TRP A 371 -22.11 -2.17 25.22
N ARG A 372 -21.47 -2.87 24.27
CA ARG A 372 -22.08 -3.22 22.98
C ARG A 372 -23.25 -4.19 23.13
N ASP A 373 -23.14 -5.16 24.04
CA ASP A 373 -24.21 -6.10 24.32
C ASP A 373 -25.43 -5.39 24.90
N LEU A 374 -25.20 -4.51 25.89
CA LEU A 374 -26.25 -3.67 26.46
C LEU A 374 -26.88 -2.73 25.42
N ASP A 375 -26.08 -2.15 24.52
CA ASP A 375 -26.58 -1.31 23.43
C ASP A 375 -27.44 -2.11 22.43
N THR A 376 -27.06 -3.35 22.15
CA THR A 376 -27.82 -4.26 21.29
C THR A 376 -29.15 -4.64 21.92
N GLN A 377 -29.14 -5.05 23.19
CA GLN A 377 -30.36 -5.34 23.95
C GLN A 377 -31.27 -4.12 24.05
N LEU A 378 -30.71 -2.92 24.26
CA LEU A 378 -31.48 -1.68 24.31
C LEU A 378 -32.14 -1.35 22.96
N ARG A 379 -31.45 -1.58 21.83
CA ARG A 379 -32.05 -1.42 20.49
C ARG A 379 -33.20 -2.39 20.26
N GLN A 380 -33.03 -3.66 20.64
CA GLN A 380 -34.10 -4.66 20.56
C GLN A 380 -35.30 -4.27 21.42
N ALA A 381 -35.08 -3.88 22.68
CA ALA A 381 -36.15 -3.44 23.58
C ALA A 381 -36.88 -2.18 23.07
N ARG A 382 -36.16 -1.25 22.44
CA ARG A 382 -36.78 -0.07 21.79
C ARG A 382 -37.61 -0.45 20.58
N ALA A 383 -37.14 -1.39 19.75
CA ALA A 383 -37.90 -1.87 18.60
C ALA A 383 -39.19 -2.58 19.05
N GLU A 384 -39.12 -3.38 20.11
CA GLU A 384 -40.29 -4.03 20.72
C GLU A 384 -41.29 -3.01 21.28
N LEU A 385 -40.81 -2.00 22.01
CA LEU A 385 -41.66 -0.91 22.50
C LEU A 385 -42.34 -0.17 21.34
N ALA A 386 -41.60 0.12 20.25
CA ALA A 386 -42.16 0.78 19.08
C ALA A 386 -43.26 -0.08 18.44
N ARG A 387 -43.03 -1.39 18.28
CA ARG A 387 -44.01 -2.34 17.75
C ARG A 387 -45.29 -2.36 18.59
N LEU A 388 -45.16 -2.49 19.92
CA LEU A 388 -46.30 -2.49 20.84
C LEU A 388 -47.05 -1.15 20.82
N ALA A 389 -46.33 -0.02 20.72
CA ALA A 389 -46.96 1.29 20.61
C ALA A 389 -47.73 1.47 19.29
N THR A 390 -47.20 0.94 18.17
CA THR A 390 -47.90 0.91 16.89
C THR A 390 -49.16 0.05 16.96
N GLU A 391 -49.07 -1.15 17.55
CA GLU A 391 -50.21 -2.05 17.76
C GLU A 391 -51.30 -1.38 18.61
N TYR A 392 -50.91 -0.75 19.72
CA TYR A 392 -51.84 -0.02 20.59
C TYR A 392 -52.46 1.21 19.90
N GLY A 393 -51.71 1.89 19.04
CA GLY A 393 -52.20 2.98 18.21
C GLY A 393 -53.18 2.52 17.13
N ALA A 394 -52.93 1.37 16.51
CA ALA A 394 -53.85 0.76 15.54
C ALA A 394 -55.16 0.33 16.21
N GLU A 395 -55.08 -0.31 17.38
CA GLU A 395 -56.24 -0.66 18.20
C GLU A 395 -57.04 0.59 18.61
N ALA A 396 -56.35 1.70 18.92
CA ALA A 396 -57.00 2.97 19.22
C ALA A 396 -57.69 3.59 18.00
N PHE A 397 -57.09 3.44 16.82
CA PHE A 397 -57.63 3.97 15.56
C PHE A 397 -58.88 3.21 15.07
N VAL A 398 -58.92 1.88 15.25
CA VAL A 398 -60.04 1.02 14.84
C VAL A 398 -61.11 0.91 15.94
N ASN A 399 -60.93 1.56 17.09
CA ASN A 399 -61.86 1.50 18.21
C ASN A 399 -63.24 2.08 17.81
N PRO A 400 -64.32 1.28 17.83
CA PRO A 400 -65.66 1.80 17.55
C PRO A 400 -66.11 2.67 18.72
N GLU A 401 -66.14 4.00 18.53
CA GLU A 401 -66.48 4.98 19.58
C GLU A 401 -67.85 4.73 20.21
N ARG A 402 -68.80 4.13 19.46
CA ARG A 402 -70.12 3.73 19.96
C ARG A 402 -70.08 2.61 21.00
N ALA A 403 -69.10 1.70 20.93
CA ALA A 403 -68.96 0.58 21.87
C ALA A 403 -68.06 0.91 23.07
N ARG A 404 -67.12 1.86 22.89
CA ARG A 404 -66.16 2.28 23.92
C ARG A 404 -65.92 3.80 23.84
N PRO A 405 -66.87 4.62 24.32
CA PRO A 405 -66.84 6.07 24.17
C PRO A 405 -65.81 6.79 25.06
N THR A 406 -65.17 6.09 26.01
CA THR A 406 -64.19 6.69 26.93
C THR A 406 -62.81 6.05 26.83
N MET A 407 -61.76 6.87 26.98
CA MET A 407 -60.37 6.40 27.10
C MET A 407 -60.16 5.39 28.25
N ARG A 408 -61.00 5.45 29.29
CA ARG A 408 -61.00 4.49 30.40
C ARG A 408 -61.45 3.09 29.92
N GLY A 409 -62.54 3.00 29.17
CA GLY A 409 -63.03 1.74 28.61
C GLY A 409 -62.04 1.10 27.63
N PHE A 410 -61.42 1.91 26.77
CA PHE A 410 -60.37 1.44 25.86
C PHE A 410 -59.14 0.89 26.60
N LYS A 411 -58.66 1.58 27.64
CA LYS A 411 -57.53 1.12 28.47
C LYS A 411 -57.81 -0.19 29.21
N ILE A 412 -59.05 -0.43 29.62
CA ILE A 412 -59.47 -1.69 30.27
C ILE A 412 -59.47 -2.82 29.24
N ALA A 413 -60.08 -2.61 28.08
CA ALA A 413 -60.17 -3.62 27.03
C ALA A 413 -58.80 -3.99 26.44
N GLN A 414 -57.90 -3.02 26.29
CA GLN A 414 -56.52 -3.23 25.85
C GLN A 414 -55.53 -3.35 27.03
N GLY A 415 -56.00 -3.77 28.20
CA GLY A 415 -55.20 -3.84 29.43
C GLY A 415 -53.96 -4.72 29.33
N LYS A 416 -54.04 -5.84 28.58
CA LYS A 416 -52.91 -6.74 28.30
C LYS A 416 -51.81 -6.03 27.51
N LEU A 417 -52.19 -5.34 26.42
CA LEU A 417 -51.27 -4.59 25.57
C LEU A 417 -50.67 -3.40 26.32
N GLY A 418 -51.47 -2.70 27.13
CA GLY A 418 -51.00 -1.65 28.03
C GLY A 418 -50.00 -2.15 29.09
N HIS A 419 -50.20 -3.35 29.64
CA HIS A 419 -49.23 -3.99 30.53
C HIS A 419 -47.91 -4.33 29.83
N GLN A 420 -47.99 -4.88 28.62
CA GLN A 420 -46.81 -5.19 27.80
C GLN A 420 -46.02 -3.92 27.48
N ILE A 421 -46.69 -2.81 27.13
CA ILE A 421 -46.04 -1.50 26.90
C ILE A 421 -45.34 -1.01 28.17
N ARG A 422 -45.99 -1.06 29.33
CA ARG A 422 -45.37 -0.65 30.60
C ARG A 422 -44.14 -1.51 30.95
N ALA A 423 -44.22 -2.82 30.72
CA ALA A 423 -43.11 -3.74 30.92
C ALA A 423 -41.94 -3.45 29.96
N ALA A 424 -42.24 -3.24 28.67
CA ALA A 424 -41.25 -2.87 27.66
C ALA A 424 -40.59 -1.52 27.98
N LEU A 425 -41.36 -0.53 28.42
CA LEU A 425 -40.83 0.76 28.87
C LEU A 425 -39.89 0.59 30.07
N LYS A 426 -40.30 -0.19 31.08
CA LYS A 426 -39.44 -0.50 32.25
C LYS A 426 -38.13 -1.16 31.82
N ARG A 427 -38.18 -2.09 30.86
CA ARG A 427 -37.00 -2.75 30.27
C ARG A 427 -36.09 -1.78 29.51
N VAL A 428 -36.65 -0.86 28.73
CA VAL A 428 -35.87 0.18 28.03
C VAL A 428 -35.17 1.10 29.04
N THR A 429 -35.86 1.50 30.11
CA THR A 429 -35.29 2.34 31.17
C THR A 429 -34.18 1.63 31.92
N SER A 430 -34.38 0.36 32.32
CA SER A 430 -33.36 -0.40 33.05
C SER A 430 -32.11 -0.67 32.21
N LEU A 431 -32.28 -1.10 30.94
CA LEU A 431 -31.17 -1.28 30.00
C LEU A 431 -30.46 0.05 29.69
N GLY A 432 -31.21 1.15 29.63
CA GLY A 432 -30.66 2.50 29.47
C GLY A 432 -29.73 2.88 30.62
N ALA A 433 -30.18 2.68 31.87
CA ALA A 433 -29.38 2.93 33.07
C ALA A 433 -28.16 2.01 33.15
N ALA A 434 -28.35 0.70 32.91
CA ALA A 434 -27.25 -0.27 32.91
C ALA A 434 -26.18 0.07 31.85
N ARG A 435 -26.58 0.47 30.64
CA ARG A 435 -25.64 0.90 29.59
C ARG A 435 -24.92 2.19 29.95
N ALA A 436 -25.58 3.13 30.64
CA ALA A 436 -24.97 4.39 31.06
C ALA A 436 -23.92 4.20 32.17
N ALA A 437 -24.11 3.20 33.03
CA ALA A 437 -23.17 2.85 34.10
C ALA A 437 -21.89 2.15 33.59
N VAL A 438 -21.89 1.67 32.35
CA VAL A 438 -20.74 0.97 31.75
C VAL A 438 -19.98 1.93 30.82
N PRO A 439 -18.65 2.05 30.94
CA PRO A 439 -17.88 2.91 30.04
C PRO A 439 -17.93 2.34 28.61
N LYS A 440 -18.07 3.24 27.63
CA LYS A 440 -18.14 2.87 26.21
C LYS A 440 -16.82 2.30 25.68
N ARG A 441 -15.70 2.69 26.29
CA ARG A 441 -14.35 2.21 25.99
C ARG A 441 -13.63 1.83 27.27
N VAL A 442 -12.76 0.84 27.15
CA VAL A 442 -11.92 0.32 28.23
C VAL A 442 -10.52 0.03 27.66
N PRO A 443 -9.47 0.02 28.50
CA PRO A 443 -8.16 -0.52 28.14
C PRO A 443 -8.27 -1.91 27.49
N VAL A 444 -7.40 -2.20 26.53
CA VAL A 444 -7.41 -3.49 25.83
C VAL A 444 -7.02 -4.65 26.74
N ALA A 445 -6.18 -4.40 27.75
CA ALA A 445 -5.84 -5.39 28.78
C ALA A 445 -7.06 -5.90 29.57
N ASP A 446 -8.13 -5.11 29.68
CA ASP A 446 -9.37 -5.51 30.37
C ASP A 446 -10.28 -6.40 29.50
N VAL A 447 -9.95 -6.57 28.21
CA VAL A 447 -10.79 -7.27 27.22
C VAL A 447 -10.09 -8.48 26.63
N VAL A 448 -8.77 -8.46 26.52
CA VAL A 448 -7.97 -9.54 25.94
C VAL A 448 -7.40 -10.41 27.04
N GLU A 449 -7.59 -11.72 26.92
CA GLU A 449 -6.91 -12.70 27.77
C GLU A 449 -5.46 -12.86 27.30
N GLY A 450 -4.49 -12.62 28.20
CA GLY A 450 -3.06 -12.75 27.94
C GLY A 450 -2.37 -11.46 27.49
N GLU A 451 -1.19 -11.60 26.88
CA GLU A 451 -0.37 -10.46 26.49
C GLU A 451 -0.97 -9.70 25.30
N VAL A 452 -0.96 -8.36 25.42
CA VAL A 452 -1.35 -7.46 24.33
C VAL A 452 -0.16 -7.34 23.37
N ILE A 453 -0.27 -7.99 22.21
CA ILE A 453 0.83 -8.12 21.25
C ILE A 453 0.45 -7.64 19.85
N ARG A 454 1.48 -7.33 19.06
CA ARG A 454 1.38 -7.06 17.61
C ARG A 454 2.51 -7.76 16.87
N LEU A 455 2.35 -7.93 15.55
CA LEU A 455 3.43 -8.45 14.70
C LEU A 455 4.61 -7.47 14.70
N ALA A 456 5.83 -8.02 14.73
CA ALA A 456 7.05 -7.23 14.62
C ALA A 456 7.06 -6.46 13.28
N PRO A 457 7.14 -5.13 13.28
CA PRO A 457 6.98 -4.34 12.06
C PRO A 457 8.22 -4.36 11.16
N GLU A 458 9.40 -4.58 11.73
CA GLU A 458 10.68 -4.22 11.13
C GLU A 458 10.99 -5.00 9.84
N ARG A 459 11.00 -6.34 9.90
CA ARG A 459 11.29 -7.18 8.73
C ARG A 459 10.22 -7.02 7.65
N LYS A 460 8.98 -6.78 8.06
CA LYS A 460 7.88 -6.55 7.14
C LYS A 460 8.04 -5.21 6.42
N LEU A 461 8.40 -4.15 7.13
CA LEU A 461 8.68 -2.85 6.52
C LEU A 461 9.86 -2.96 5.54
N LEU A 462 10.98 -3.57 5.95
CA LEU A 462 12.15 -3.78 5.09
C LEU A 462 11.79 -4.49 3.79
N THR A 463 11.06 -5.61 3.86
CA THR A 463 10.64 -6.35 2.66
C THR A 463 9.62 -5.59 1.81
N ASN A 464 8.74 -4.80 2.43
CA ASN A 464 7.84 -3.91 1.68
C ASN A 464 8.62 -2.84 0.92
N LEU A 465 9.67 -2.26 1.50
CA LEU A 465 10.53 -1.28 0.84
C LEU A 465 11.29 -1.87 -0.36
N ILE A 466 11.81 -3.10 -0.22
CA ILE A 466 12.45 -3.82 -1.33
C ILE A 466 11.44 -4.08 -2.46
N LYS A 467 10.24 -4.57 -2.14
CA LYS A 467 9.17 -4.81 -3.12
C LYS A 467 8.70 -3.51 -3.78
N MET A 468 8.67 -2.42 -3.03
CA MET A 468 8.35 -1.08 -3.53
C MET A 468 9.38 -0.63 -4.57
N VAL A 469 10.68 -0.78 -4.28
CA VAL A 469 11.75 -0.43 -5.24
C VAL A 469 11.72 -1.33 -6.47
N ALA A 470 11.51 -2.63 -6.29
CA ALA A 470 11.37 -3.56 -7.43
C ALA A 470 10.17 -3.20 -8.33
N TYR A 471 9.01 -2.89 -7.74
CA TYR A 471 7.84 -2.41 -8.48
C TYR A 471 8.13 -1.10 -9.23
N GLN A 472 8.85 -0.17 -8.62
CA GLN A 472 9.23 1.09 -9.25
C GLN A 472 10.16 0.85 -10.44
N ALA A 473 11.20 0.04 -10.28
CA ALA A 473 12.09 -0.31 -11.37
C ALA A 473 11.34 -0.94 -12.56
N GLU A 474 10.40 -1.84 -12.28
CA GLU A 474 9.54 -2.39 -13.32
C GLU A 474 8.65 -1.31 -13.97
N SER A 475 8.12 -0.37 -13.19
CA SER A 475 7.30 0.74 -13.69
C SER A 475 8.12 1.68 -14.58
N ASP A 476 9.38 1.94 -14.24
CA ASP A 476 10.31 2.72 -15.06
C ASP A 476 10.58 2.04 -16.40
N LEU A 477 10.76 0.72 -16.41
CA LEU A 477 10.89 -0.04 -17.66
C LEU A 477 9.63 0.03 -18.52
N VAL A 478 8.44 -0.06 -17.91
CA VAL A 478 7.16 0.10 -18.62
C VAL A 478 7.04 1.50 -19.24
N ARG A 479 7.42 2.55 -18.50
CA ARG A 479 7.44 3.93 -19.01
C ARG A 479 8.46 4.09 -20.14
N LEU A 480 9.64 3.51 -20.01
CA LEU A 480 10.72 3.63 -20.98
C LEU A 480 10.37 2.92 -22.31
N VAL A 481 9.65 1.80 -22.26
CA VAL A 481 9.21 1.08 -23.47
C VAL A 481 7.95 1.69 -24.11
N ALA A 482 7.21 2.54 -23.38
CA ALA A 482 5.92 3.08 -23.83
C ALA A 482 5.95 3.73 -25.23
N PRO A 483 6.95 4.54 -25.62
CA PRO A 483 7.02 5.13 -26.97
C PRO A 483 7.17 4.09 -28.09
N TYR A 484 7.68 2.89 -27.76
CA TYR A 484 8.02 1.85 -28.73
C TYR A 484 7.01 0.69 -28.74
N TYR A 485 6.03 0.70 -27.84
CA TYR A 485 5.05 -0.37 -27.71
C TYR A 485 3.62 0.16 -27.65
N LYS A 486 2.93 0.14 -28.79
CA LYS A 486 1.55 0.65 -28.94
C LYS A 486 0.55 0.06 -27.93
N ARG A 487 0.79 -1.16 -27.44
CA ARG A 487 -0.08 -1.86 -26.47
C ARG A 487 0.40 -1.71 -25.02
N VAL A 488 1.21 -0.71 -24.69
CA VAL A 488 1.79 -0.53 -23.35
C VAL A 488 0.72 -0.42 -22.25
N GLU A 489 -0.40 0.23 -22.52
CA GLU A 489 -1.49 0.38 -21.55
C GLU A 489 -2.14 -0.96 -21.17
N ASP A 490 -2.22 -1.90 -22.13
CA ASP A 490 -2.87 -3.20 -21.92
C ASP A 490 -1.88 -4.30 -21.51
N GLU A 491 -0.66 -4.26 -22.07
CA GLU A 491 0.29 -5.38 -22.04
C GLU A 491 1.71 -4.97 -21.64
N GLY A 492 1.97 -3.69 -21.30
CA GLY A 492 3.32 -3.22 -20.96
C GLY A 492 3.95 -3.97 -19.80
N ARG A 493 3.18 -4.17 -18.71
CA ARG A 493 3.60 -4.99 -17.56
C ARG A 493 3.94 -6.43 -17.96
N THR A 494 3.11 -7.04 -18.79
CA THR A 494 3.30 -8.41 -19.29
C THR A 494 4.54 -8.51 -20.18
N LEU A 495 4.78 -7.50 -21.03
CA LEU A 495 5.98 -7.41 -21.87
C LEU A 495 7.25 -7.35 -21.02
N ILE A 496 7.30 -6.43 -20.04
CA ILE A 496 8.46 -6.29 -19.16
C ILE A 496 8.68 -7.56 -18.34
N GLN A 497 7.64 -8.14 -17.73
CA GLN A 497 7.77 -9.39 -16.99
C GLN A 497 8.30 -10.54 -17.86
N SER A 498 7.81 -10.67 -19.10
CA SER A 498 8.31 -11.68 -20.03
C SER A 498 9.78 -11.48 -20.36
N ALA A 499 10.21 -10.22 -20.55
CA ALA A 499 11.62 -9.89 -20.79
C ALA A 499 12.50 -10.19 -19.56
N LEU A 500 12.06 -9.83 -18.36
CA LEU A 500 12.82 -10.08 -17.12
C LEU A 500 12.95 -11.58 -16.82
N ALA A 501 11.90 -12.37 -17.05
CA ALA A 501 11.92 -13.82 -16.83
C ALA A 501 12.66 -14.59 -17.95
N GLY A 502 12.88 -13.95 -19.10
CA GLY A 502 13.50 -14.56 -20.27
C GLY A 502 14.98 -14.91 -20.06
N PRO A 503 15.50 -15.92 -20.79
CA PRO A 503 16.92 -16.23 -20.79
C PRO A 503 17.71 -15.18 -21.59
N ALA A 504 18.99 -15.05 -21.28
CA ALA A 504 19.93 -14.25 -22.05
C ALA A 504 21.30 -14.92 -22.10
N ASP A 505 22.05 -14.70 -23.18
CA ASP A 505 23.48 -15.01 -23.22
C ASP A 505 24.21 -13.91 -22.44
N LEU A 506 25.17 -14.29 -21.61
CA LEU A 506 26.08 -13.36 -20.96
C LEU A 506 27.42 -13.41 -21.69
N VAL A 507 27.92 -12.25 -22.12
CA VAL A 507 29.26 -12.08 -22.69
C VAL A 507 30.01 -11.07 -21.83
N VAL A 508 31.12 -11.51 -21.26
CA VAL A 508 31.93 -10.72 -20.34
C VAL A 508 33.22 -10.30 -21.03
N THR A 509 33.56 -9.02 -20.92
CA THR A 509 34.88 -8.47 -21.27
C THR A 509 35.50 -7.83 -20.04
N ASP A 510 36.72 -7.31 -20.15
CA ASP A 510 37.40 -6.61 -19.05
C ASP A 510 36.62 -5.38 -18.54
N THR A 511 35.73 -4.82 -19.36
CA THR A 511 35.02 -3.56 -19.06
C THR A 511 33.50 -3.64 -19.18
N GLU A 512 32.95 -4.68 -19.81
CA GLU A 512 31.51 -4.79 -20.09
C GLU A 512 30.94 -6.16 -19.66
N LEU A 513 29.71 -6.13 -19.15
CA LEU A 513 28.83 -7.29 -19.04
C LEU A 513 27.69 -7.10 -20.04
N ARG A 514 27.73 -7.86 -21.13
CA ARG A 514 26.71 -7.80 -22.18
C ARG A 514 25.69 -8.92 -21.99
N ALA A 515 24.42 -8.54 -21.84
CA ALA A 515 23.28 -9.46 -21.81
C ALA A 515 22.59 -9.44 -23.18
N VAL A 516 22.68 -10.54 -23.93
CA VAL A 516 21.99 -10.74 -25.20
C VAL A 516 20.71 -11.52 -24.95
N LEU A 517 19.59 -10.82 -24.90
CA LEU A 517 18.28 -11.38 -24.57
C LEU A 517 17.73 -12.23 -25.71
N ALA A 518 17.04 -13.32 -25.35
CA ALA A 518 16.25 -14.07 -26.32
C ALA A 518 15.12 -13.20 -26.91
N PRO A 519 14.75 -13.38 -28.19
CA PRO A 519 13.61 -12.71 -28.78
C PRO A 519 12.31 -13.08 -28.03
N LEU A 520 11.37 -12.14 -27.99
CA LEU A 520 10.06 -12.36 -27.38
C LEU A 520 9.13 -13.10 -28.37
N SER A 521 7.95 -13.51 -27.88
CA SER A 521 6.99 -14.36 -28.60
C SER A 521 6.47 -13.82 -29.94
N SER A 522 6.79 -12.58 -30.30
CA SER A 522 6.40 -12.01 -31.60
C SER A 522 7.36 -10.88 -32.02
N PRO A 523 7.53 -10.63 -33.33
CA PRO A 523 8.50 -9.65 -33.83
C PRO A 523 8.30 -8.23 -33.28
N HIS A 524 7.06 -7.79 -33.08
CA HIS A 524 6.78 -6.45 -32.57
C HIS A 524 7.18 -6.29 -31.09
N ARG A 525 7.01 -7.33 -30.27
CA ARG A 525 7.50 -7.36 -28.88
C ARG A 525 9.03 -7.36 -28.84
N THR A 526 9.67 -8.14 -29.72
CA THR A 526 11.13 -8.18 -29.87
C THR A 526 11.70 -6.82 -30.29
N ARG A 527 11.06 -6.11 -31.23
CA ARG A 527 11.46 -4.74 -31.61
C ARG A 527 11.34 -3.74 -30.46
N ALA A 528 10.25 -3.81 -29.69
CA ALA A 528 10.08 -2.96 -28.51
C ALA A 528 11.15 -3.24 -27.45
N LEU A 529 11.49 -4.52 -27.23
CA LEU A 529 12.58 -4.91 -26.33
C LEU A 529 13.95 -4.41 -26.82
N ALA A 530 14.23 -4.48 -28.12
CA ALA A 530 15.47 -3.97 -28.70
C ALA A 530 15.59 -2.44 -28.53
N ALA A 531 14.49 -1.70 -28.72
CA ALA A 531 14.46 -0.26 -28.46
C ALA A 531 14.69 0.04 -26.96
N LEU A 532 14.09 -0.73 -26.06
CA LEU A 532 14.34 -0.62 -24.62
C LEU A 532 15.81 -0.87 -24.28
N CYS A 533 16.45 -1.88 -24.88
CA CYS A 533 17.88 -2.14 -24.69
C CYS A 533 18.74 -0.94 -25.09
N ALA A 534 18.45 -0.32 -26.24
CA ALA A 534 19.15 0.86 -26.72
C ALA A 534 18.99 2.07 -25.78
N GLU A 535 17.80 2.26 -25.18
CA GLU A 535 17.59 3.31 -24.18
C GLU A 535 18.38 3.04 -22.89
N LEU A 536 18.38 1.79 -22.41
CA LEU A 536 19.12 1.41 -21.19
C LEU A 536 20.65 1.54 -21.37
N ASP A 537 21.17 1.25 -22.55
CA ASP A 537 22.59 1.38 -22.87
C ASP A 537 23.11 2.82 -22.79
N ARG A 538 22.23 3.82 -22.96
CA ARG A 538 22.59 5.25 -22.82
C ARG A 538 22.90 5.63 -21.39
N ALA A 539 22.33 4.93 -20.40
CA ALA A 539 22.57 5.23 -18.99
C ALA A 539 24.02 4.91 -18.55
N GLY A 540 24.76 4.08 -19.31
CA GLY A 540 26.14 3.73 -18.97
C GLY A 540 26.28 3.02 -17.62
N THR A 541 25.20 2.40 -17.12
CA THR A 541 25.10 1.79 -15.80
C THR A 541 26.18 0.73 -15.59
N ARG A 542 26.77 0.69 -14.40
CA ARG A 542 27.67 -0.40 -13.98
C ARG A 542 26.94 -1.38 -13.09
N PHE A 543 27.33 -2.65 -13.15
CA PHE A 543 26.80 -3.65 -12.22
C PHE A 543 27.21 -3.27 -10.77
N PRO A 544 26.29 -3.31 -9.79
CA PRO A 544 26.60 -2.95 -8.42
C PRO A 544 27.79 -3.73 -7.84
N GLY A 545 28.85 -3.01 -7.48
CA GLY A 545 30.07 -3.58 -6.90
C GLY A 545 31.10 -4.07 -7.92
N SER A 546 30.97 -3.74 -9.21
CA SER A 546 31.98 -4.04 -10.21
C SER A 546 32.28 -2.85 -11.13
N ARG A 547 33.33 -2.97 -11.95
CA ARG A 547 33.67 -2.00 -13.00
C ARG A 547 32.92 -2.25 -14.31
N LEU A 548 32.20 -3.37 -14.42
CA LEU A 548 31.57 -3.82 -15.66
C LEU A 548 30.38 -2.94 -16.00
N ARG A 549 30.45 -2.27 -17.15
CA ARG A 549 29.32 -1.56 -17.74
C ARG A 549 28.32 -2.56 -18.30
N LEU A 550 27.05 -2.37 -18.00
CA LEU A 550 25.96 -3.18 -18.52
C LEU A 550 25.69 -2.78 -19.97
N ARG A 551 25.59 -3.80 -20.84
CA ARG A 551 25.19 -3.66 -22.24
C ARG A 551 24.07 -4.62 -22.57
N TYR A 552 23.11 -4.19 -23.38
CA TYR A 552 21.95 -4.99 -23.71
C TYR A 552 21.76 -5.11 -25.22
N ALA A 553 21.46 -6.32 -25.68
CA ALA A 553 21.08 -6.57 -27.06
C ALA A 553 19.99 -7.63 -27.10
N VAL A 554 19.29 -7.76 -28.23
CA VAL A 554 18.35 -8.86 -28.47
C VAL A 554 18.90 -9.71 -29.59
N ALA A 555 18.92 -11.04 -29.40
CA ALA A 555 19.34 -11.95 -30.44
C ALA A 555 18.42 -11.85 -31.66
N SER A 556 18.99 -11.98 -32.86
CA SER A 556 18.21 -12.02 -34.10
C SER A 556 17.17 -13.15 -34.02
N PRO A 557 15.93 -12.93 -34.48
CA PRO A 557 14.98 -14.03 -34.62
C PRO A 557 15.58 -15.04 -35.61
N GLY A 558 15.75 -16.28 -35.17
CA GLY A 558 16.14 -17.40 -36.02
C GLY A 558 15.00 -17.88 -36.90
#